data_AF-A0A0E3SE14-F1
#
_entry.id   AF-A0A0E3SE14-F1
#
_cell.length_a   1.000
_cell.length_b   1.000
_cell.length_c   1.000
_cell.angle_alpha   90.00
_cell.angle_beta   90.00
_cell.angle_gamma   90.00
#
_symmetry.space_group_name_H-M   'P 1'
#
loop_
_entity.id
_entity.type
_entity.pdbx_description
1 polymer ?
#
loop_
_entity_poly.entity_id
_entity_poly.type
_entity_poly.pdbx_seq_one_letter_code
_entity_poly.pdbx_strand_id
1 'polypeptide(L)'
;MVRNNGENYVLYEKASGLPDRLVNRHILRNSLQTAVSGFCMAVPGMLAGTVVVENVFAWPGIGRLCVSAIFDRDLPVVQAYIIVVAAFFILFNLIADLVNAAINPKLREE
;
A
#
# COMPACT_ATOMS: atom_id res chain seq x y z
N MET A 1 13.92 -3.72 8.09
CA MET A 1 15.05 -4.23 8.90
C MET A 1 15.99 -3.11 9.35
N VAL A 2 16.55 -2.29 8.44
CA VAL A 2 17.51 -1.23 8.79
C VAL A 2 16.96 -0.17 9.75
N ARG A 3 15.67 0.18 9.63
CA ARG A 3 15.03 1.24 10.43
C ARG A 3 14.56 0.79 11.83
N ASN A 4 14.20 -0.49 12.00
CA ASN A 4 13.70 -1.05 13.27
C ASN A 4 14.80 -1.57 14.21
N ASN A 5 16.06 -1.57 13.79
CA ASN A 5 17.17 -2.18 14.54
C ASN A 5 17.62 -1.34 15.76
N GLY A 6 17.24 -0.06 15.82
CA GLY A 6 17.55 0.86 16.91
C GLY A 6 16.38 1.15 17.86
N GLU A 7 15.26 0.44 17.71
CA GLU A 7 14.08 0.61 18.56
C GLU A 7 14.33 0.03 19.97
N ASN A 8 13.76 0.67 21.01
CA ASN A 8 13.96 0.29 22.41
C ASN A 8 13.56 -1.17 22.71
N TYR A 9 12.61 -1.74 21.94
CA TYR A 9 12.23 -3.15 22.09
C TYR A 9 13.36 -4.12 21.72
N VAL A 10 14.20 -3.78 20.72
CA VAL A 10 15.35 -4.61 20.31
C VAL A 10 16.44 -4.57 21.38
N LEU A 11 16.63 -3.42 22.01
CA LEU A 11 17.58 -3.26 23.10
C LEU A 11 17.16 -4.09 24.33
N TYR A 12 15.86 -4.10 24.63
CA TYR A 12 15.29 -4.90 25.72
C TYR A 12 15.35 -6.40 25.45
N GLU A 13 15.08 -6.83 24.21
CA GLU A 13 15.19 -8.25 23.81
C GLU A 13 16.64 -8.75 23.88
N LYS A 14 17.61 -7.92 23.47
CA LYS A 14 19.04 -8.24 23.62
C LYS A 14 19.50 -8.24 25.07
N ALA A 15 19.04 -7.28 25.88
CA ALA A 15 19.35 -7.21 27.31
C ALA A 15 18.75 -8.37 28.11
N SER A 16 17.62 -8.93 27.65
CA SER A 16 16.99 -10.13 28.24
C SER A 16 17.69 -11.45 27.88
N GLY A 17 18.77 -11.42 27.08
CA GLY A 17 19.57 -12.61 26.76
C GLY A 17 18.92 -13.56 25.75
N LEU A 18 17.94 -13.10 24.97
CA LEU A 18 17.31 -13.91 23.92
C LEU A 18 18.31 -14.21 22.79
N PRO A 19 18.30 -15.42 22.22
CA PRO A 19 19.21 -15.77 21.13
C PRO A 19 18.97 -14.87 19.91
N ASP A 20 20.05 -14.38 19.29
CA ASP A 20 20.01 -13.41 18.18
C ASP A 20 19.12 -13.86 17.00
N ARG A 21 18.97 -15.18 16.79
CA ARG A 21 18.04 -15.74 15.79
C ARG A 21 16.59 -15.36 16.05
N LEU A 22 16.16 -15.33 17.31
CA LEU A 22 14.77 -15.04 17.67
C LEU A 22 14.49 -13.53 17.59
N VAL A 23 15.46 -12.72 18.03
CA VAL A 23 15.43 -11.25 17.90
C VAL A 23 15.36 -10.85 16.42
N ASN A 24 16.21 -11.43 15.55
CA ASN A 24 16.14 -11.17 14.12
C ASN A 24 14.81 -11.60 13.50
N ARG A 25 14.19 -12.70 13.96
CA ARG A 25 12.87 -13.14 13.50
C ARG A 25 11.77 -12.15 13.89
N HIS A 26 11.81 -11.60 15.10
CA HIS A 26 10.87 -10.57 15.56
C HIS A 26 11.04 -9.26 14.80
N ILE A 27 12.28 -8.80 14.60
CA ILE A 27 12.60 -7.62 13.79
C ILE A 27 12.12 -7.80 12.35
N LEU A 28 12.33 -8.98 11.76
CA LEU A 28 11.89 -9.29 10.39
C LEU A 28 10.37 -9.22 10.28
N ARG A 29 9.64 -9.85 11.22
CA ARG A 29 8.17 -9.90 11.20
C ARG A 29 7.56 -8.51 11.36
N ASN A 30 8.10 -7.70 12.27
CA ASN A 30 7.66 -6.31 12.46
C ASN A 30 8.01 -5.43 11.24
N SER A 31 9.21 -5.60 10.68
CA SER A 31 9.61 -4.89 9.45
C SER A 31 8.77 -5.28 8.23
N LEU A 32 8.29 -6.54 8.16
CA LEU A 32 7.48 -7.02 7.05
C LEU A 32 6.14 -6.29 6.99
N GLN A 33 5.54 -6.00 8.14
CA GLN A 33 4.28 -5.28 8.21
C GLN A 33 4.42 -3.84 7.71
N THR A 34 5.45 -3.12 8.14
CA THR A 34 5.73 -1.77 7.61
C THR A 34 6.04 -1.81 6.11
N ALA A 35 6.75 -2.83 5.64
CA ALA A 35 7.08 -2.99 4.23
C ALA A 35 5.83 -3.27 3.37
N VAL A 36 4.92 -4.13 3.84
CA VAL A 36 3.66 -4.45 3.17
C VAL A 36 2.76 -3.22 3.08
N SER A 37 2.56 -2.49 4.18
CA SER A 37 1.78 -1.25 4.15
C SER A 37 2.40 -0.21 3.20
N GLY A 38 3.72 -0.06 3.20
CA GLY A 38 4.41 0.86 2.30
C GLY A 38 4.24 0.47 0.82
N PHE A 39 4.32 -0.82 0.50
CA PHE A 39 4.11 -1.32 -0.86
C PHE A 39 2.66 -1.11 -1.32
N CYS A 40 1.69 -1.37 -0.44
CA CYS A 40 0.28 -1.17 -0.73
C CYS A 40 -0.08 0.31 -0.94
N MET A 41 0.60 1.23 -0.26
CA MET A 41 0.41 2.67 -0.48
C MET A 41 1.00 3.14 -1.81
N ALA A 42 1.99 2.41 -2.37
CA ALA A 42 2.59 2.73 -3.66
C ALA A 42 1.71 2.34 -4.85
N VAL A 43 0.91 1.27 -4.74
CA VAL A 43 0.06 0.76 -5.84
C VAL A 43 -0.92 1.82 -6.38
N PRO A 44 -1.67 2.57 -5.55
CA PRO A 44 -2.51 3.65 -6.06
C PRO A 44 -1.74 4.79 -6.73
N GLY A 45 -0.54 5.11 -6.23
CA GLY A 45 0.33 6.10 -6.86
C GLY A 45 0.75 5.66 -8.26
N MET A 46 1.01 4.37 -8.45
CA MET A 46 1.32 3.81 -9.76
C MET A 46 0.10 3.88 -10.71
N LEU A 47 -1.10 3.53 -10.24
CA LEU A 47 -2.33 3.65 -11.04
C LEU A 47 -2.58 5.09 -11.50
N ALA A 48 -2.35 6.08 -10.64
CA ALA A 48 -2.43 7.49 -11.02
C ALA A 48 -1.38 7.87 -12.08
N GLY A 49 -0.16 7.33 -11.97
CA GLY A 49 0.90 7.51 -12.96
C GLY A 49 0.59 6.87 -14.32
N THR A 50 -0.12 5.74 -14.34
CA THR A 50 -0.53 5.06 -15.58
C THR A 50 -1.42 5.95 -16.45
N VAL A 51 -2.26 6.82 -15.88
CA VAL A 51 -3.07 7.78 -16.65
C VAL A 51 -2.19 8.70 -17.50
N VAL A 52 -1.04 9.14 -16.98
CA VAL A 52 -0.09 9.99 -17.72
C VAL A 52 0.53 9.20 -18.87
N VAL A 53 0.92 7.95 -18.62
CA VAL A 53 1.48 7.06 -19.65
C VAL A 53 0.47 6.78 -20.76
N GLU A 54 -0.80 6.54 -20.43
CA GLU A 54 -1.87 6.33 -21.41
C GLU A 54 -2.08 7.54 -22.33
N ASN A 55 -2.00 8.75 -21.77
CA ASN A 55 -2.14 9.99 -22.54
C ASN A 55 -0.92 10.24 -23.44
N VAL A 56 0.30 10.02 -22.95
CA VAL A 56 1.53 10.27 -23.71
C VAL A 56 1.70 9.26 -24.85
N PHE A 57 1.45 7.97 -24.59
CA PHE A 57 1.60 6.92 -25.60
C PHE A 57 0.34 6.67 -26.44
N ALA A 58 -0.73 7.46 -26.23
CA ALA A 58 -2.02 7.31 -26.89
C ALA A 58 -2.61 5.88 -26.82
N TRP A 59 -2.23 5.09 -25.80
CA TRP A 59 -2.78 3.76 -25.58
C TRP A 59 -4.28 3.90 -25.22
N PRO A 60 -5.22 3.24 -25.94
CA PRO A 60 -6.62 3.25 -25.55
C PRO A 60 -6.80 2.63 -24.15
N GLY A 61 -6.95 3.51 -23.16
CA GLY A 61 -7.15 3.18 -21.74
C GLY A 61 -8.23 4.05 -21.10
N ILE A 62 -8.65 3.64 -19.89
CA ILE A 62 -9.74 4.29 -19.14
C ILE A 62 -9.31 5.69 -18.65
N GLY A 63 -8.03 5.89 -18.35
CA GLY A 63 -7.49 7.18 -17.93
C GLY A 63 -7.53 8.22 -19.04
N ARG A 64 -7.25 7.82 -20.29
CA ARG A 64 -7.40 8.70 -21.46
C ARG A 64 -8.85 9.14 -21.69
N LEU A 65 -9.82 8.23 -21.54
CA LEU A 65 -11.25 8.56 -21.62
C LEU A 65 -11.66 9.60 -20.56
N CYS A 66 -11.14 9.48 -19.34
CA CYS A 66 -11.40 10.47 -18.31
C CYS A 66 -10.80 11.84 -18.65
N VAL A 67 -9.58 11.88 -19.21
CA VAL A 67 -8.94 13.15 -19.61
C VAL A 67 -9.74 13.82 -20.74
N SER A 68 -10.17 13.07 -21.75
CA SER A 68 -11.05 13.61 -22.81
C SER A 68 -12.38 14.13 -22.24
N ALA A 69 -13.02 13.40 -21.32
CA ALA A 69 -14.25 13.84 -20.67
C ALA A 69 -14.08 15.12 -19.82
N ILE A 70 -12.89 15.35 -19.24
CA ILE A 70 -12.57 16.61 -18.55
C ILE A 70 -12.53 17.78 -19.55
N PHE A 71 -11.94 17.56 -20.73
CA PHE A 71 -11.90 18.59 -21.79
C PHE A 71 -13.28 18.87 -22.39
N ASP A 72 -14.10 17.83 -22.58
CA ASP A 72 -15.47 17.95 -23.10
C ASP A 72 -16.48 18.40 -22.02
N ARG A 73 -16.03 18.63 -20.77
CA ARG A 73 -16.85 18.99 -19.60
C ARG A 73 -17.99 18.01 -19.29
N ASP A 74 -17.81 16.74 -19.65
CA ASP A 74 -18.75 15.67 -19.33
C ASP A 74 -18.58 15.23 -17.87
N LEU A 75 -19.18 16.01 -16.97
CA LEU A 75 -19.20 15.74 -15.53
C LEU A 75 -19.68 14.32 -15.14
N PRO A 76 -20.71 13.73 -15.80
CA PRO A 76 -21.16 12.38 -15.45
C PRO A 76 -20.09 11.31 -15.68
N VAL A 77 -19.30 11.44 -16.75
CA VAL A 77 -18.25 10.48 -17.11
C VAL A 77 -17.08 10.58 -16.14
N VAL A 78 -16.68 11.81 -15.79
CA VAL A 78 -15.64 12.06 -14.78
C VAL A 78 -16.06 11.51 -13.42
N GLN A 79 -17.32 11.70 -13.02
CA GLN A 79 -17.83 11.17 -11.75
C GLN A 79 -17.84 9.64 -11.73
N ALA A 80 -18.28 8.99 -12.81
CA ALA A 80 -18.23 7.54 -12.93
C ALA A 80 -16.78 7.02 -12.80
N TYR A 81 -15.83 7.67 -13.46
CA TYR A 81 -14.42 7.33 -13.36
C TYR A 81 -13.89 7.43 -11.91
N ILE A 82 -14.19 8.54 -11.23
CA ILE A 82 -13.76 8.75 -9.82
C ILE A 82 -14.31 7.64 -8.93
N ILE A 83 -15.58 7.24 -9.10
CA ILE A 83 -16.19 6.17 -8.30
C ILE A 83 -15.49 4.83 -8.55
N VAL A 84 -15.19 4.49 -9.81
CA VAL A 84 -14.47 3.25 -10.15
C VAL A 84 -13.07 3.25 -9.53
N VAL A 85 -12.31 4.33 -9.69
CA VAL A 85 -10.95 4.44 -9.11
C VAL A 85 -10.99 4.38 -7.59
N ALA A 86 -11.95 5.08 -6.95
CA ALA A 86 -12.14 5.03 -5.50
C ALA A 86 -12.48 3.61 -5.02
N ALA A 87 -13.34 2.88 -5.73
CA ALA A 87 -13.67 1.50 -5.40
C ALA A 87 -12.44 0.59 -5.48
N PHE A 88 -11.63 0.72 -6.53
CA PHE A 88 -10.34 0.00 -6.63
C PHE A 88 -9.40 0.38 -5.50
N PHE A 89 -9.31 1.66 -5.16
CA PHE A 89 -8.46 2.13 -4.07
C PHE A 89 -8.85 1.47 -2.75
N ILE A 90 -10.15 1.45 -2.42
CA ILE A 90 -10.68 0.77 -1.22
C ILE A 90 -10.37 -0.72 -1.28
N LEU A 91 -10.54 -1.38 -2.43
CA LEU A 91 -10.26 -2.80 -2.59
C LEU A 91 -8.79 -3.13 -2.34
N PHE A 92 -7.85 -2.38 -2.93
CA PHE A 92 -6.42 -2.59 -2.70
C PHE A 92 -6.02 -2.30 -1.25
N ASN A 93 -6.62 -1.27 -0.64
CA ASN A 93 -6.39 -0.95 0.75
C ASN A 93 -6.91 -2.06 1.68
N LEU A 94 -8.09 -2.61 1.40
CA LEU A 94 -8.65 -3.74 2.12
C LEU A 94 -7.78 -5.01 1.99
N ILE A 95 -7.26 -5.30 0.78
CA ILE A 95 -6.33 -6.41 0.57
C ILE A 95 -5.06 -6.18 1.40
N ALA A 96 -4.54 -4.96 1.43
CA ALA A 96 -3.38 -4.59 2.23
C ALA A 96 -3.62 -4.87 3.72
N ASP A 97 -4.75 -4.40 4.24
CA ASP A 97 -5.14 -4.60 5.63
C ASP A 97 -5.33 -6.08 5.95
N LEU A 98 -5.92 -6.86 5.05
CA LEU A 98 -6.07 -8.30 5.21
C LEU A 98 -4.71 -9.02 5.26
N VAL A 99 -3.78 -8.65 4.38
CA VAL A 99 -2.41 -9.19 4.39
C VAL A 99 -1.69 -8.79 5.67
N ASN A 100 -1.83 -7.54 6.12
CA ASN A 100 -1.28 -7.07 7.38
C ASN A 100 -1.88 -7.82 8.59
N ALA A 101 -3.19 -8.04 8.62
CA ALA A 101 -3.87 -8.80 9.65
C ALA A 101 -3.43 -10.28 9.67
N ALA A 102 -3.19 -10.88 8.50
CA ALA A 102 -2.66 -12.23 8.41
C ALA A 102 -1.21 -12.34 8.90
N ILE A 103 -0.37 -11.32 8.63
CA ILE A 103 1.03 -11.27 9.08
C ILE A 103 1.12 -11.05 10.59
N ASN A 104 0.21 -10.23 11.14
CA ASN A 104 0.22 -9.85 12.55
C ASN A 104 -1.04 -10.32 13.31
N PRO A 105 -1.06 -11.56 13.82
CA PRO A 105 -2.19 -12.12 14.58
C PRO A 105 -2.43 -11.46 15.94
N LYS A 106 -1.60 -10.48 16.36
CA LYS A 106 -1.75 -9.73 17.61
C LYS A 106 -2.75 -8.57 17.56
N LEU A 107 -3.20 -8.13 16.39
CA LEU A 107 -4.22 -7.08 16.28
C LEU A 107 -5.65 -7.59 16.53
N ARG A 108 -5.80 -8.87 16.90
CA ARG A 108 -7.08 -9.57 17.05
C ARG A 108 -7.64 -9.58 18.48
N GLU A 109 -6.95 -8.97 19.43
CA GLU A 109 -7.30 -9.00 20.87
C GLU A 109 -7.49 -7.61 21.53
N GLU A 110 -7.56 -6.52 20.76
CA GLU A 110 -8.12 -5.25 21.27
C GLU A 110 -9.49 -4.95 20.66
#